data_AF-A0A9X2GIH0-F1
#
_entry.id   AF-A0A9X2GIH0-F1
#
_cell.length_a   1.000
_cell.length_b   1.000
_cell.length_c   1.000
_cell.angle_alpha   90.00
_cell.angle_beta   90.00
_cell.angle_gamma   90.00
#
_symmetry.space_group_name_H-M   'P 1'
#
loop_
_entity.id
_entity.type
_entity.pdbx_description
1 polymer ?
#
loop_
_entity_poly.entity_id
_entity_poly.type
_entity_poly.pdbx_seq_one_letter_code
_entity_poly.pdbx_strand_id
1 'polypeptide(L)'
;MNTGRRLLRWSAGIMLVLGAGHLSLLTVISRDDVAGWADRGLWAAVPLFPGEGGNLDNQVAFWAGPGSFAVPLVLLGCLVWHLAGRGVAVPAGIGWGLAAWCLVGGVLLVPSPYFAGTVAGALIIVADRRASRGPLRERAGDE
;
A
#
# COMPACT_ATOMS: atom_id res chain seq x y z
N MET A 1 21.05 -0.62 -15.27
CA MET A 1 20.19 -0.97 -14.11
C MET A 1 19.34 -2.19 -14.46
N ASN A 2 19.38 -3.26 -13.66
CA ASN A 2 18.57 -4.47 -13.87
C ASN A 2 17.07 -4.10 -13.97
N THR A 3 16.41 -4.51 -15.05
CA THR A 3 15.01 -4.16 -15.34
C THR A 3 14.07 -4.54 -14.19
N GLY A 4 14.29 -5.68 -13.52
CA GLY A 4 13.53 -6.10 -12.33
C GLY A 4 13.65 -5.12 -11.14
N ARG A 5 14.87 -4.66 -10.85
CA ARG A 5 15.11 -3.64 -9.80
C ARG A 5 14.35 -2.33 -10.11
N ARG A 6 14.28 -1.94 -11.38
CA ARG A 6 13.53 -0.73 -11.79
C ARG A 6 12.02 -0.91 -11.58
N LEU A 7 11.46 -2.08 -11.92
CA LEU A 7 10.04 -2.40 -11.71
C LEU A 7 9.67 -2.36 -10.22
N LEU A 8 10.49 -2.94 -9.36
CA LEU A 8 10.25 -2.92 -7.91
C LEU A 8 10.33 -1.49 -7.33
N ARG A 9 11.26 -0.65 -7.80
CA ARG A 9 11.33 0.76 -7.37
C ARG A 9 10.11 1.57 -7.81
N TRP A 10 9.59 1.34 -9.00
CA TRP A 10 8.34 1.95 -9.45
C TRP A 10 7.14 1.48 -8.62
N SER A 11 7.04 0.18 -8.37
CA SER A 11 6.00 -0.38 -7.49
C SER A 11 6.04 0.28 -6.11
N ALA A 12 7.21 0.32 -5.48
CA ALA A 12 7.41 0.97 -4.19
C ALA A 12 7.09 2.47 -4.22
N GLY A 13 7.52 3.19 -5.26
CA GLY A 13 7.21 4.61 -5.42
C GLY A 13 5.70 4.88 -5.47
N ILE A 14 4.94 4.07 -6.22
CA ILE A 14 3.48 4.17 -6.28
C ILE A 14 2.86 3.95 -4.89
N MET A 15 3.27 2.89 -4.18
CA MET A 15 2.76 2.58 -2.84
C MET A 15 3.03 3.71 -1.84
N LEU A 16 4.24 4.28 -1.86
CA LEU A 16 4.64 5.38 -0.99
C LEU A 16 3.85 6.65 -1.30
N VAL A 17 3.72 7.04 -2.58
CA VAL A 17 2.98 8.24 -2.97
C VAL A 17 1.50 8.11 -2.60
N LEU A 18 0.87 6.96 -2.87
CA LEU A 18 -0.52 6.73 -2.54
C LEU A 18 -0.75 6.75 -1.03
N GLY A 19 0.04 5.97 -0.27
CA GLY A 19 -0.14 5.85 1.16
C GLY A 19 0.20 7.15 1.91
N ALA A 20 1.35 7.75 1.63
CA ALA A 20 1.75 9.01 2.27
C ALA A 20 0.85 10.18 1.85
N GLY A 21 0.44 10.22 0.57
CA GLY A 21 -0.49 11.22 0.07
C GLY A 21 -1.85 11.13 0.75
N HIS A 22 -2.39 9.92 0.89
CA HIS A 22 -3.67 9.69 1.59
C HIS A 22 -3.60 10.12 3.06
N LEU A 23 -2.57 9.68 3.80
CA LEU A 23 -2.39 10.05 5.20
C LEU A 23 -2.19 11.56 5.38
N SER A 24 -1.39 12.19 4.52
CA SER A 24 -1.14 13.64 4.60
C SER A 24 -2.41 14.43 4.32
N LEU A 25 -3.16 14.08 3.27
CA LEU A 25 -4.41 14.74 2.92
C LEU A 25 -5.44 14.63 4.04
N LEU A 26 -5.61 13.44 4.62
CA LEU A 26 -6.57 13.23 5.71
C LEU A 26 -6.14 13.87 7.02
N THR A 27 -4.84 13.91 7.31
CA THR A 27 -4.33 14.68 8.45
C THR A 27 -4.66 16.17 8.31
N VAL A 28 -4.61 16.71 7.09
CA VAL A 28 -4.98 18.11 6.83
C VAL A 28 -6.49 18.33 6.94
N ILE A 29 -7.31 17.41 6.42
CA ILE A 29 -8.77 17.52 6.41
C ILE A 29 -9.36 17.32 7.81
N SER A 30 -8.93 16.28 8.54
CA SER A 30 -9.47 15.90 9.86
C SER A 30 -8.64 16.47 11.02
N ARG A 31 -7.88 17.55 10.78
CA ARG A 31 -6.94 18.11 11.77
C ARG A 31 -7.61 18.45 13.10
N ASP A 32 -8.84 18.98 13.06
CA ASP A 32 -9.56 19.47 14.24
C ASP A 32 -10.09 18.28 15.07
N ASP A 33 -10.51 17.19 14.39
CA ASP A 33 -10.92 15.94 15.05
C ASP A 33 -9.74 15.20 15.68
N VAL A 34 -8.61 15.13 14.96
CA VAL A 34 -7.37 14.50 15.45
C VAL A 34 -6.77 15.28 16.62
N ALA A 35 -6.80 16.62 16.58
CA ALA A 35 -6.39 17.46 17.70
C ALA A 35 -7.28 17.22 18.92
N GLY A 36 -8.59 17.06 18.71
CA GLY A 36 -9.54 16.71 19.75
C GLY A 36 -9.27 15.36 20.43
N TRP A 37 -8.60 14.40 19.78
CA TRP A 37 -8.19 13.14 20.41
C TRP A 37 -7.05 13.33 21.41
N ALA A 38 -6.18 14.31 21.20
CA ALA A 38 -5.11 14.61 22.16
C ALA A 38 -5.70 15.13 23.49
N ASP A 39 -6.79 15.90 23.41
CA ASP A 39 -7.46 16.47 24.59
C ASP A 39 -8.42 15.48 25.27
N ARG A 40 -9.08 14.60 24.50
CA ARG A 40 -10.11 13.66 25.00
C ARG A 40 -9.59 12.24 25.25
N GLY A 41 -8.33 11.98 24.92
CA GLY A 41 -7.66 10.69 25.04
C GLY A 41 -7.74 9.85 23.76
N LEU A 42 -6.67 9.12 23.45
CA LEU A 42 -6.51 8.31 22.22
C LEU A 42 -7.59 7.22 22.05
N TRP A 43 -8.23 6.80 23.14
CA TRP A 43 -9.30 5.80 23.15
C TRP A 43 -10.68 6.38 22.78
N ALA A 44 -10.82 7.70 22.67
CA ALA A 44 -12.07 8.36 22.25
C ALA A 44 -12.32 8.27 20.73
N ALA A 45 -11.37 7.72 19.96
CA ALA A 45 -11.43 7.63 18.51
C ALA A 45 -12.36 6.50 18.00
N VAL A 46 -12.34 5.32 18.65
CA VAL A 46 -13.20 4.17 18.30
C VAL A 46 -13.65 3.46 19.58
N PRO A 47 -14.93 3.53 19.97
CA PRO A 47 -15.45 2.78 21.11
C PRO A 47 -15.43 1.28 20.82
N LEU A 48 -15.06 0.47 21.83
CA LEU A 48 -14.96 -0.98 21.69
C LEU A 48 -16.31 -1.67 21.88
N PHE A 49 -17.25 -1.03 22.59
CA PHE A 49 -18.56 -1.61 22.91
C PHE A 49 -19.72 -0.79 22.32
N PRO A 50 -20.76 -1.47 21.76
CA PRO A 50 -21.98 -0.78 21.33
C PRO A 50 -22.63 -0.06 22.52
N GLY A 51 -22.89 1.24 22.38
CA GLY A 51 -23.55 2.06 23.42
C GLY A 51 -22.63 3.03 24.17
N GLU A 52 -21.32 2.99 23.97
CA GLU A 52 -20.35 3.88 24.64
C GLU A 52 -20.33 5.34 24.11
N GLY A 53 -21.38 5.81 23.42
CA GLY A 53 -21.49 7.22 23.04
C GLY A 53 -20.45 7.71 22.03
N GLY A 54 -19.98 6.83 21.14
CA GLY A 54 -18.98 7.18 20.12
C GLY A 54 -19.49 8.17 19.08
N ASN A 55 -18.73 9.24 18.86
CA ASN A 55 -18.97 10.15 17.74
C ASN A 55 -18.63 9.44 16.41
N LEU A 56 -19.59 9.39 15.49
CA LEU A 56 -19.41 8.80 14.17
C LEU A 56 -18.28 9.48 13.38
N ASP A 57 -18.13 10.80 13.53
CA ASP A 57 -17.09 11.58 12.84
C ASP A 57 -15.69 11.17 13.28
N ASN A 58 -15.50 10.89 14.58
CA ASN A 58 -14.23 10.37 15.11
C ASN A 58 -13.89 8.99 14.53
N GLN A 59 -14.88 8.10 14.41
CA GLN A 59 -14.67 6.77 13.87
C GLN A 59 -14.29 6.84 12.39
N VAL A 60 -14.98 7.68 11.61
CA VAL A 60 -14.65 7.91 10.20
C VAL A 60 -13.25 8.49 10.06
N ALA A 61 -12.89 9.50 10.86
CA ALA A 61 -11.55 10.09 10.86
C ALA A 61 -10.45 9.07 11.21
N PHE A 62 -10.69 8.16 12.17
CA PHE A 62 -9.76 7.08 12.50
C PHE A 62 -9.56 6.10 11.33
N TRP A 63 -10.65 5.56 10.78
CA TRP A 63 -10.59 4.55 9.72
C TRP A 63 -10.11 5.12 8.38
N ALA A 64 -10.38 6.40 8.12
CA ALA A 64 -9.81 7.11 6.99
C ALA A 64 -8.31 7.39 7.21
N GLY A 65 -7.90 7.79 8.42
CA GLY A 65 -6.51 8.15 8.72
C GLY A 65 -5.66 6.98 9.22
N PRO A 66 -5.33 6.92 10.52
CA PRO A 66 -4.35 5.97 11.08
C PRO A 66 -4.78 4.50 10.97
N GLY A 67 -6.08 4.21 11.01
CA GLY A 67 -6.63 2.85 10.84
C GLY A 67 -6.72 2.40 9.38
N SER A 68 -6.33 3.25 8.42
CA SER A 68 -6.50 2.97 7.01
C SER A 68 -5.47 2.00 6.44
N PHE A 69 -5.78 1.48 5.26
CA PHE A 69 -4.85 0.70 4.44
C PHE A 69 -3.59 1.48 4.01
N ALA A 70 -3.57 2.81 4.17
CA ALA A 70 -2.43 3.63 3.76
C ALA A 70 -1.16 3.34 4.58
N VAL A 71 -1.28 3.08 5.89
CA VAL A 71 -0.12 2.75 6.74
C VAL A 71 0.53 1.42 6.29
N PRO A 72 -0.19 0.29 6.17
CA PRO A 72 0.35 -0.93 5.58
C PRO A 72 0.94 -0.74 4.19
N LEU A 73 0.31 0.09 3.34
CA LEU A 73 0.78 0.36 1.99
C LEU A 73 2.13 1.09 1.97
N VAL A 74 2.32 2.10 2.85
CA VAL A 74 3.60 2.79 3.01
C VAL A 74 4.69 1.82 3.48
N LEU A 75 4.39 1.00 4.50
CA LEU A 75 5.35 0.03 5.03
C LEU A 75 5.77 -1.01 3.97
N LEU A 76 4.81 -1.51 3.19
CA LEU A 76 5.09 -2.39 2.07
C LEU A 76 5.92 -1.69 0.99
N GLY A 77 5.62 -0.42 0.69
CA GLY A 77 6.43 0.45 -0.17
C GLY A 77 7.89 0.53 0.27
N CYS A 78 8.12 0.86 1.55
CA CYS A 78 9.46 0.92 2.15
C CYS A 78 10.18 -0.43 2.06
N LEU A 79 9.49 -1.53 2.38
CA LEU A 79 10.07 -2.87 2.33
C LEU A 79 10.47 -3.24 0.90
N VAL A 80 9.58 -3.06 -0.09
CA VAL A 80 9.88 -3.35 -1.50
C VAL A 80 11.01 -2.48 -2.02
N TRP A 81 11.07 -1.20 -1.62
CA TRP A 81 12.18 -0.31 -1.96
C TRP A 81 13.51 -0.81 -1.40
N HIS A 82 13.53 -1.21 -0.13
CA HIS A 82 14.69 -1.76 0.55
C HIS A 82 15.18 -3.04 -0.14
N LEU A 83 14.28 -3.99 -0.42
CA LEU A 83 14.59 -5.24 -1.11
C LEU A 83 15.13 -5.00 -2.53
N ALA A 84 14.54 -4.05 -3.27
CA ALA A 84 15.02 -3.66 -4.59
C ALA A 84 16.46 -3.11 -4.53
N GLY A 85 16.78 -2.31 -3.51
CA GLY A 85 18.13 -1.80 -3.24
C GLY A 85 19.16 -2.92 -3.04
N ARG A 86 18.75 -3.99 -2.35
CA ARG A 86 19.59 -5.17 -2.09
C ARG A 86 19.60 -6.21 -3.22
N GLY A 87 18.77 -6.02 -4.26
CA GLY A 87 18.64 -6.99 -5.34
C GLY A 87 17.91 -8.28 -4.94
N VAL A 88 17.16 -8.24 -3.83
CA VAL A 88 16.33 -9.36 -3.37
C VAL A 88 15.02 -9.34 -4.13
N ALA A 89 14.62 -10.48 -4.68
CA ALA A 89 13.35 -10.62 -5.38
C ALA A 89 12.16 -10.56 -4.41
N VAL A 90 11.04 -10.02 -4.88
CA VAL A 90 9.77 -10.02 -4.13
C VAL A 90 8.85 -11.06 -4.78
N PRO A 91 8.33 -12.05 -4.03
CA PRO A 91 7.50 -13.11 -4.61
C PRO A 91 6.25 -12.57 -5.31
N ALA A 92 5.88 -13.17 -6.45
CA ALA A 92 4.66 -12.77 -7.18
C ALA A 92 3.37 -12.87 -6.35
N GLY A 93 3.33 -13.72 -5.31
CA GLY A 93 2.18 -13.83 -4.41
C GLY A 93 1.82 -12.50 -3.72
N ILE A 94 2.83 -11.72 -3.31
CA ILE A 94 2.63 -10.38 -2.73
C ILE A 94 2.04 -9.44 -3.78
N GLY A 95 2.54 -9.51 -5.02
CA GLY A 95 2.02 -8.71 -6.13
C GLY A 95 0.57 -9.03 -6.47
N TRP A 96 0.18 -10.32 -6.45
CA TRP A 96 -1.21 -10.74 -6.68
C TRP A 96 -2.13 -10.31 -5.55
N GLY A 97 -1.73 -10.48 -4.30
CA GLY A 97 -2.52 -10.03 -3.16
C GLY A 97 -2.79 -8.53 -3.22
N LEU A 98 -1.75 -7.73 -3.47
CA LEU A 98 -1.88 -6.28 -3.64
C LEU A 98 -2.75 -5.92 -4.85
N ALA A 99 -2.52 -6.53 -6.00
CA ALA A 99 -3.27 -6.23 -7.23
C ALA A 99 -4.76 -6.56 -7.08
N ALA A 100 -5.08 -7.72 -6.52
CA ALA A 100 -6.47 -8.14 -6.32
C ALA A 100 -7.19 -7.22 -5.32
N TRP A 101 -6.56 -6.95 -4.17
CA TRP A 101 -7.14 -6.06 -3.15
C TRP A 101 -7.37 -4.66 -3.69
N CYS A 102 -6.37 -4.09 -4.37
CA CYS A 102 -6.47 -2.78 -4.96
C CYS A 102 -7.49 -2.72 -6.09
N LEU A 103 -7.62 -3.77 -6.90
CA LEU A 103 -8.63 -3.83 -7.95
C LEU A 103 -10.04 -3.84 -7.37
N VAL A 104 -10.29 -4.68 -6.35
CA VAL A 104 -11.58 -4.73 -5.66
C VAL A 104 -11.92 -3.37 -5.05
N GLY A 105 -11.00 -2.75 -4.31
CA GLY A 105 -11.22 -1.43 -3.74
C GLY A 105 -11.42 -0.35 -4.81
N GLY A 106 -10.72 -0.43 -5.95
CA GLY A 106 -10.88 0.49 -7.07
C GLY A 106 -12.27 0.43 -7.71
N VAL A 107 -12.85 -0.77 -7.84
CA VAL A 107 -14.20 -0.98 -8.35
C VAL A 107 -15.27 -0.52 -7.36
N LEU A 108 -15.05 -0.72 -6.06
CA LEU A 108 -16.02 -0.34 -5.04
C LEU A 108 -16.05 1.17 -4.75
N LEU A 109 -14.96 1.89 -5.00
CA LEU A 109 -14.77 3.30 -4.60
C LEU A 109 -14.68 4.28 -5.79
N VAL A 110 -15.28 3.97 -6.95
CA VAL A 110 -15.11 4.75 -8.20
C VAL A 110 -15.44 6.25 -8.01
N PRO A 111 -14.57 7.19 -8.44
CA PRO A 111 -13.23 7.04 -9.01
C PRO A 111 -12.14 7.02 -7.92
N SER A 112 -11.36 5.94 -7.84
CA SER A 112 -10.41 5.73 -6.75
C SER A 112 -8.94 5.61 -7.20
N PRO A 113 -7.98 6.20 -6.45
CA PRO A 113 -6.53 5.99 -6.64
C PRO A 113 -6.09 4.53 -6.52
N TYR A 114 -6.97 3.63 -6.04
CA TYR A 114 -6.71 2.21 -5.88
C TYR A 114 -6.23 1.51 -7.17
N PHE A 115 -6.66 1.96 -8.36
CA PHE A 115 -6.15 1.40 -9.62
C PHE A 115 -4.63 1.55 -9.80
N ALA A 116 -4.02 2.61 -9.26
CA ALA A 116 -2.57 2.74 -9.24
C ALA A 116 -1.92 1.69 -8.32
N GLY A 117 -2.56 1.32 -7.22
CA GLY A 117 -2.14 0.19 -6.39
C GLY A 117 -2.19 -1.15 -7.14
N THR A 118 -3.17 -1.34 -8.02
CA THR A 118 -3.24 -2.50 -8.92
C THR A 118 -2.03 -2.57 -9.85
N VAL A 119 -1.62 -1.41 -10.40
CA VAL A 119 -0.40 -1.29 -11.22
C VAL A 119 0.83 -1.65 -10.39
N ALA A 120 0.93 -1.18 -9.13
CA ALA A 120 2.04 -1.52 -8.25
C ALA A 120 2.17 -3.03 -8.01
N GLY A 121 1.05 -3.73 -7.80
CA GLY A 121 1.01 -5.19 -7.68
C GLY A 121 1.43 -5.91 -8.98
N ALA A 122 0.94 -5.44 -10.13
CA ALA A 122 1.33 -5.98 -11.43
C ALA A 122 2.84 -5.86 -11.71
N LEU A 123 3.46 -4.74 -11.31
CA LEU A 123 4.90 -4.55 -11.45
C LEU A 123 5.72 -5.56 -10.64
N ILE A 124 5.27 -5.93 -9.43
CA ILE A 124 5.90 -6.98 -8.61
C ILE A 124 5.82 -8.34 -9.32
N ILE A 125 4.63 -8.70 -9.84
CA ILE A 125 4.42 -9.97 -10.56
C ILE A 125 5.34 -10.07 -11.77
N VAL A 126 5.45 -8.99 -12.54
CA VAL A 126 6.32 -8.95 -13.73
C VAL A 126 7.80 -9.01 -13.34
N ALA A 127 8.20 -8.36 -12.25
CA ALA A 127 9.58 -8.40 -11.77
C ALA A 127 10.00 -9.83 -11.38
N ASP A 128 9.17 -10.54 -10.61
CA ASP A 128 9.40 -11.91 -10.17
C ASP A 128 9.47 -12.89 -11.35
N ARG A 129 8.48 -12.85 -12.24
CA ARG A 129 8.44 -13.73 -13.43
C ARG A 129 9.64 -13.53 -14.36
N ARG A 130 10.20 -12.32 -14.43
CA ARG A 130 11.40 -12.04 -15.23
C ARG A 130 12.67 -12.57 -14.56
N ALA A 131 12.75 -12.55 -13.23
CA ALA A 131 13.87 -13.15 -12.50
C ALA A 131 13.89 -14.68 -12.70
N SER A 132 12.74 -15.35 -12.64
CA SER A 132 12.64 -16.80 -12.80
C SER A 132 12.92 -17.31 -14.23
N ARG A 133 12.81 -16.45 -15.25
CA ARG A 133 13.04 -16.81 -16.67
C ARG A 133 14.49 -16.64 -17.13
N GLY A 134 15.35 -15.97 -16.36
CA GLY A 134 16.76 -15.73 -16.70
C GLY A 134 17.59 -17.01 -16.89
N PRO A 135 17.51 -18.02 -16.01
CA PRO A 135 18.38 -19.21 -16.08
C PRO A 135 18.02 -20.19 -17.20
N LEU A 136 16.77 -20.19 -17.66
CA LEU A 136 16.29 -21.15 -18.67
C LEU A 136 16.73 -20.79 -20.09
N ARG A 137 17.10 -19.53 -20.35
CA ARG A 137 17.47 -19.05 -21.69
C ARG A 137 18.96 -19.24 -22.00
N GLU A 138 19.79 -19.34 -20.97
CA GLU A 138 21.24 -19.51 -21.07
C GLU A 138 21.60 -20.97 -21.42
N ARG A 139 20.83 -21.95 -20.92
CA ARG A 139 21.05 -23.38 -21.23
C ARG A 139 20.56 -23.84 -22.61
N ALA A 140 19.68 -23.06 -23.26
CA ALA A 140 19.11 -23.40 -24.57
C ALA A 140 19.85 -22.74 -25.75
N GLY A 141 20.91 -21.96 -25.48
CA GLY A 141 21.77 -21.35 -26.49
C GLY A 141 23.15 -22.01 -26.62
N ASP A 142 23.43 -23.03 -25.81
CA ASP A 142 24.70 -23.76 -25.75
C ASP A 142 24.60 -25.17 -26.39
N GLU A 143 23.49 -25.48 -27.07
CA GLU A 143 23.28 -26.69 -27.89
C GLU A 143 23.21 -26.35 -29.38
#